data_AF-A0A4R6JAD7-F1
#
_entry.id   AF-A0A4R6JAD7-F1
#
_cell.length_a   1.000
_cell.length_b   1.000
_cell.length_c   1.000
_cell.angle_alpha   90.00
_cell.angle_beta   90.00
_cell.angle_gamma   90.00
#
_symmetry.space_group_name_H-M   'P 1'
#
loop_
_entity.id
_entity.type
_entity.pdbx_description
1 polymer ?
#
loop_
_entity_poly.entity_id
_entity_poly.type
_entity_poly.pdbx_seq_one_letter_code
_entity_poly.pdbx_strand_id
1 'polypeptide(L)'
;MQTTSAAARLSCRRGLGQAGPHAFAETGRVEFAAEEREHHFRFADRPEASRKTELGPAVTTAEIARAVEFPGQPAPSTAMTAASGPACESRRVSVDEEIARFDWPRVRTYLGYAEMVPGALRGLATAADDREAAHFGAWIERILLSEAGPCEGCAPVATVIVAALPEMTPAGHAAALDVLSLIASAEISGPAHEQIGTVDVAEIRRAVATGFPHYLAVLRSDSSPTAELHSCVDLLDVLAFYDRSLAPAAITALKAVRTNDHAPDLTVAIDNTLTDLADS
;
A
#
# COMPACT_ATOMS: atom_id res chain seq x y z
N MET A 1 -15.29 31.15 -5.67
CA MET A 1 -15.74 29.80 -5.28
C MET A 1 -14.49 29.01 -4.96
N GLN A 2 -14.25 28.68 -3.69
CA GLN A 2 -13.11 27.89 -3.25
C GLN A 2 -13.50 26.42 -3.34
N THR A 3 -13.02 25.71 -4.36
CA THR A 3 -13.08 24.25 -4.41
C THR A 3 -12.15 23.70 -3.33
N THR A 4 -12.72 23.29 -2.20
CA THR A 4 -11.99 22.53 -1.19
C THR A 4 -11.65 21.18 -1.82
N SER A 5 -10.36 20.90 -2.05
CA SER A 5 -9.89 19.65 -2.66
C SER A 5 -10.40 18.43 -1.87
N ALA A 6 -10.86 17.39 -2.56
CA ALA A 6 -11.21 16.10 -1.97
C ALA A 6 -10.07 15.53 -1.10
N ALA A 7 -8.81 15.80 -1.45
CA ALA A 7 -7.64 15.42 -0.66
C ALA A 7 -7.59 16.09 0.72
N ALA A 8 -8.04 17.34 0.83
CA ALA A 8 -8.14 18.03 2.12
C ALA A 8 -9.23 17.40 3.02
N ARG A 9 -10.26 16.77 2.43
CA ARG A 9 -11.32 16.08 3.17
C ARG A 9 -10.89 14.67 3.62
N LEU A 10 -10.13 13.94 2.80
CA LEU A 10 -9.50 12.66 3.18
C LEU A 10 -8.50 12.84 4.34
N SER A 11 -7.69 13.90 4.31
CA SER A 11 -6.79 14.27 5.43
C SER A 11 -7.55 14.61 6.72
N CYS A 12 -8.67 15.35 6.62
CA CYS A 12 -9.55 15.65 7.77
C CYS A 12 -10.28 14.41 8.33
N ARG A 13 -10.66 13.42 7.50
CA ARG A 13 -11.36 12.21 7.96
C ARG A 13 -10.52 11.35 8.90
N ARG A 14 -9.20 11.25 8.68
CA ARG A 14 -8.31 10.49 9.59
C ARG A 14 -8.15 11.13 10.97
N GLY A 15 -8.34 12.45 11.09
CA GLY A 15 -8.25 13.16 12.37
C GLY A 15 -9.43 12.93 13.33
N LEU A 16 -10.55 12.36 12.87
CA LEU A 16 -11.79 12.24 13.65
C LEU A 16 -12.22 10.79 13.94
N GLY A 17 -11.47 9.78 13.49
CA GLY A 17 -11.92 8.37 13.45
C GLY A 17 -11.25 7.35 14.37
N GLN A 18 -10.22 7.69 15.15
CA GLN A 18 -9.63 6.76 16.13
C GLN A 18 -9.91 7.17 17.58
N ALA A 19 -11.15 6.94 18.01
CA ALA A 19 -11.44 6.70 19.42
C ALA A 19 -11.50 5.18 19.63
N GLY A 20 -10.38 4.59 20.09
CA GLY A 20 -10.36 3.18 20.49
C GLY A 20 -11.26 2.93 21.71
N PRO A 21 -11.89 1.75 21.85
CA PRO A 21 -12.63 1.41 23.05
C PRO A 21 -11.68 0.94 24.16
N HIS A 22 -11.83 1.57 25.34
CA HIS A 22 -11.09 1.33 26.56
C HIS A 22 -11.54 0.07 27.34
N ALA A 23 -10.57 -0.51 28.04
CA ALA A 23 -10.60 -1.07 29.41
C ALA A 23 -11.09 -2.51 29.67
N PHE A 24 -10.17 -3.35 30.19
CA PHE A 24 -10.39 -4.16 31.40
C PHE A 24 -9.07 -4.46 32.15
N ALA A 25 -9.03 -4.02 33.41
CA ALA A 25 -8.38 -4.54 34.64
C ALA A 25 -6.91 -5.05 34.69
N GLU A 26 -6.10 -4.29 35.43
CA GLU A 26 -5.24 -4.68 36.58
C GLU A 26 -4.61 -6.09 36.65
N THR A 27 -3.30 -6.17 36.40
CA THR A 27 -2.22 -6.48 37.38
C THR A 27 -1.00 -7.05 36.64
N GLY A 28 0.18 -6.47 36.84
CA GLY A 28 1.43 -7.05 36.32
C GLY A 28 2.45 -6.03 35.85
N ARG A 29 3.13 -5.40 36.80
CA ARG A 29 4.27 -4.50 36.65
C ARG A 29 5.44 -5.20 35.93
N VAL A 30 5.83 -4.74 34.74
CA VAL A 30 7.20 -4.89 34.22
C VAL A 30 7.57 -3.60 33.49
N GLU A 31 8.58 -2.92 34.02
CA GLU A 31 9.20 -1.72 33.47
C GLU A 31 9.93 -2.04 32.15
N PHE A 32 9.64 -1.28 31.09
CA PHE A 32 10.61 -1.03 30.02
C PHE A 32 10.55 0.45 29.64
N ALA A 33 11.63 1.15 29.99
CA ALA A 33 11.92 2.50 29.56
C ALA A 33 12.34 2.49 28.07
N ALA A 34 11.71 3.35 27.27
CA ALA A 34 12.25 3.77 25.99
C ALA A 34 12.09 5.29 25.90
N GLU A 35 13.24 5.94 25.86
CA GLU A 35 13.52 7.37 25.89
C GLU A 35 13.05 8.02 24.57
N GLU A 36 12.04 8.88 24.64
CA GLU A 36 11.68 9.81 23.57
C GLU A 36 12.81 10.83 23.40
N ARG A 37 13.38 10.93 22.18
CA ARG A 37 14.17 12.10 21.77
C ARG A 37 13.61 12.71 20.49
N GLU A 38 12.81 13.72 20.75
CA GLU A 38 12.47 14.86 19.94
C GLU A 38 13.72 15.47 19.26
N HIS A 39 13.78 15.44 17.93
CA HIS A 39 14.78 16.18 17.16
C HIS A 39 14.10 17.28 16.32
N HIS A 40 14.02 18.46 16.93
CA HIS A 40 13.87 19.74 16.25
C HIS A 40 15.07 19.97 15.29
N PHE A 41 14.80 20.06 13.99
CA PHE A 41 15.78 20.54 13.00
C PHE A 41 15.71 22.07 12.89
N ARG A 42 16.76 22.76 13.37
CA ARG A 42 17.06 24.15 13.01
C ARG A 42 18.38 24.19 12.23
N PHE A 43 18.32 24.75 11.03
CA PHE A 43 19.48 25.14 10.24
C PHE A 43 20.12 26.41 10.81
N ALA A 44 21.45 26.40 11.00
CA ALA A 44 22.29 27.60 11.09
C ALA A 44 23.76 27.27 10.72
N ASP A 45 24.40 28.26 10.11
CA ASP A 45 25.68 28.28 9.38
C ASP A 45 26.98 27.89 10.12
N ARG A 46 27.87 27.16 9.39
CA ARG A 46 29.38 27.17 9.31
C ARG A 46 30.25 27.11 10.60
N PRO A 47 31.59 26.83 10.54
CA PRO A 47 32.48 26.41 9.44
C PRO A 47 33.39 25.18 9.74
N GLU A 48 34.22 24.85 8.76
CA GLU A 48 35.29 23.83 8.68
C GLU A 48 36.17 23.63 9.94
N ALA A 49 36.43 22.37 10.30
CA ALA A 49 37.73 21.94 10.82
C ALA A 49 37.92 20.41 10.70
N SER A 50 38.88 20.02 9.86
CA SER A 50 39.72 18.81 9.87
C SER A 50 39.44 17.75 10.94
N ARG A 51 39.03 16.54 10.52
CA ARG A 51 39.40 15.30 11.22
C ARG A 51 39.81 14.19 10.27
N LYS A 52 40.87 13.54 10.72
CA LYS A 52 41.70 12.53 10.07
C LYS A 52 40.94 11.22 9.87
N THR A 53 41.22 10.63 8.74
CA THR A 53 41.12 9.24 8.33
C THR A 53 41.53 8.26 9.44
N GLU A 54 40.65 7.31 9.78
CA GLU A 54 41.03 5.94 10.15
C GLU A 54 39.99 4.96 9.58
N LEU A 55 40.45 4.13 8.63
CA LEU A 55 39.72 2.99 8.08
C LEU A 55 39.74 1.83 9.09
N GLY A 56 38.57 1.26 9.38
CA GLY A 56 38.41 -0.08 9.96
C GLY A 56 37.88 -1.07 8.91
N PRO A 57 38.20 -2.37 9.01
CA PRO A 57 38.25 -3.27 7.86
C PRO A 57 36.88 -3.82 7.42
N ALA A 58 36.81 -4.08 6.11
CA ALA A 58 35.72 -4.72 5.39
C ALA A 58 35.44 -6.15 5.89
N VAL A 59 34.18 -6.41 6.21
CA VAL A 59 33.65 -7.77 6.36
C VAL A 59 33.24 -8.25 4.98
N THR A 60 33.83 -9.36 4.54
CA THR A 60 33.68 -9.94 3.21
C THR A 60 32.53 -10.94 3.14
N THR A 61 31.83 -10.90 2.01
CA THR A 61 30.59 -11.60 1.66
C THR A 61 30.81 -13.10 1.33
N ALA A 62 31.19 -13.94 2.31
CA ALA A 62 31.49 -15.35 2.01
C ALA A 62 31.06 -16.43 3.02
N GLU A 63 30.31 -16.14 4.09
CA GLU A 63 30.03 -17.15 5.15
C GLU A 63 28.55 -17.33 5.53
N ILE A 64 27.64 -17.42 4.55
CA ILE A 64 26.31 -18.04 4.80
C ILE A 64 25.91 -18.90 3.60
N ALA A 65 26.57 -20.04 3.46
CA ALA A 65 26.12 -21.10 2.56
C ALA A 65 26.58 -22.46 3.10
N ARG A 66 25.77 -23.08 3.98
CA ARG A 66 25.63 -24.55 4.06
C ARG A 66 24.62 -24.98 5.13
N ALA A 67 23.97 -26.10 4.81
CA ALA A 67 23.19 -27.01 5.65
C ALA A 67 21.66 -26.79 5.69
N VAL A 68 20.97 -27.27 4.64
CA VAL A 68 19.69 -27.99 4.82
C VAL A 68 19.71 -29.21 3.91
N GLU A 69 19.95 -30.39 4.50
CA GLU A 69 19.72 -31.69 3.87
C GLU A 69 18.24 -32.06 3.99
N PHE A 70 17.60 -32.40 2.87
CA PHE A 70 16.26 -33.00 2.81
C PHE A 70 16.38 -34.52 2.60
N PRO A 71 15.71 -35.36 3.41
CA PRO A 71 15.53 -36.76 3.06
C PRO A 71 14.12 -37.04 2.53
N GLY A 72 14.04 -37.86 1.47
CA GLY A 72 12.92 -38.78 1.28
C GLY A 72 11.93 -38.43 0.18
N GLN A 73 12.26 -38.79 -1.05
CA GLN A 73 11.35 -38.83 -2.19
C GLN A 73 10.95 -40.28 -2.47
N PRO A 74 9.66 -40.67 -2.45
CA PRO A 74 9.22 -41.90 -3.07
C PRO A 74 8.69 -41.66 -4.51
N ALA A 75 8.87 -42.68 -5.34
CA ALA A 75 8.63 -42.74 -6.78
C ALA A 75 7.14 -42.64 -7.19
N PRO A 76 6.84 -42.39 -8.49
CA PRO A 76 5.53 -41.91 -8.94
C PRO A 76 4.54 -43.07 -9.20
N SER A 77 3.29 -42.87 -8.76
CA SER A 77 2.16 -43.71 -9.15
C SER A 77 1.49 -43.15 -10.41
N THR A 78 1.49 -43.96 -11.45
CA THR A 78 0.76 -43.75 -12.72
C THR A 78 -0.75 -43.94 -12.49
N ALA A 79 -1.60 -43.00 -12.90
CA ALA A 79 -2.88 -43.28 -13.59
C ALA A 79 -3.72 -42.02 -13.88
N MET A 80 -4.32 -42.07 -15.08
CA MET A 80 -5.60 -41.48 -15.51
C MET A 80 -5.69 -39.98 -15.81
N THR A 81 -5.34 -39.72 -17.08
CA THR A 81 -6.00 -38.85 -18.05
C THR A 81 -7.47 -38.51 -17.72
N ALA A 82 -7.73 -37.24 -17.46
CA ALA A 82 -9.01 -36.60 -17.73
C ALA A 82 -8.73 -35.39 -18.62
N ALA A 83 -9.29 -35.41 -19.83
CA ALA A 83 -9.25 -34.29 -20.76
C ALA A 83 -10.06 -33.13 -20.16
N SER A 84 -9.35 -32.12 -19.65
CA SER A 84 -9.93 -30.82 -19.32
C SER A 84 -9.78 -29.93 -20.55
N GLY A 85 -10.88 -29.36 -21.03
CA GLY A 85 -10.86 -28.36 -22.11
C GLY A 85 -9.97 -27.16 -21.73
N PRO A 86 -9.64 -26.28 -22.69
CA PRO A 86 -8.81 -25.12 -22.40
C PRO A 86 -9.59 -24.20 -21.46
N ALA A 87 -9.36 -24.35 -20.15
CA ALA A 87 -9.60 -23.29 -19.22
C ALA A 87 -8.78 -22.11 -19.75
N CYS A 88 -9.44 -20.98 -19.96
CA CYS A 88 -8.78 -19.71 -20.07
C CYS A 88 -8.11 -19.50 -18.71
N GLU A 89 -6.92 -20.08 -18.56
CA GLU A 89 -6.08 -19.96 -17.39
C GLU A 89 -5.65 -18.51 -17.42
N SER A 90 -6.44 -17.65 -16.76
CA SER A 90 -6.03 -16.30 -16.41
C SER A 90 -4.70 -16.47 -15.70
N ARG A 91 -3.60 -16.32 -16.45
CA ARG A 91 -2.24 -16.50 -15.97
C ARG A 91 -2.12 -15.56 -14.79
N ARG A 92 -2.20 -16.12 -13.58
CA ARG A 92 -1.99 -15.34 -12.37
C ARG A 92 -0.53 -14.96 -12.39
N VAL A 93 -0.26 -13.66 -12.44
CA VAL A 93 1.10 -13.17 -12.45
C VAL A 93 1.52 -13.08 -11.00
N SER A 94 2.59 -13.80 -10.65
CA SER A 94 3.09 -13.78 -9.29
C SER A 94 3.64 -12.40 -8.93
N VAL A 95 3.59 -12.04 -7.64
CA VAL A 95 4.21 -10.80 -7.14
C VAL A 95 5.68 -10.66 -7.58
N ASP A 96 6.43 -11.78 -7.65
CA ASP A 96 7.82 -11.79 -8.10
C ASP A 96 7.99 -11.47 -9.59
N GLU A 97 7.10 -11.98 -10.44
CA GLU A 97 7.10 -11.65 -11.87
C GLU A 97 6.83 -10.16 -12.10
N GLU A 98 5.94 -9.54 -11.31
CA GLU A 98 5.65 -8.11 -11.39
C GLU A 98 6.80 -7.26 -10.84
N ILE A 99 7.39 -7.66 -9.69
CA ILE A 99 8.58 -7.02 -9.13
C ILE A 99 9.73 -7.01 -10.15
N ALA A 100 9.95 -8.12 -10.86
CA ALA A 100 11.07 -8.25 -11.79
C ALA A 100 10.97 -7.34 -13.04
N ARG A 101 9.82 -6.70 -13.28
CA ARG A 101 9.63 -5.78 -14.42
C ARG A 101 10.32 -4.43 -14.25
N PHE A 102 10.70 -4.08 -13.04
CA PHE A 102 11.22 -2.75 -12.70
C PHE A 102 12.70 -2.82 -12.33
N ASP A 103 13.47 -1.83 -12.79
CA ASP A 103 14.87 -1.61 -12.40
C ASP A 103 14.93 -0.82 -11.09
N TRP A 104 14.60 -1.49 -9.98
CA TRP A 104 14.46 -0.86 -8.65
C TRP A 104 15.65 0.01 -8.24
N PRO A 105 16.92 -0.38 -8.44
CA PRO A 105 18.07 0.47 -8.12
C PRO A 105 18.09 1.84 -8.83
N ARG A 106 17.33 2.00 -9.93
CA ARG A 106 17.25 3.26 -10.69
C ARG A 106 16.04 4.10 -10.32
N VAL A 107 15.05 3.51 -9.65
CA VAL A 107 13.85 4.21 -9.20
C VAL A 107 14.20 5.17 -8.07
N ARG A 108 13.85 6.45 -8.19
CA ARG A 108 14.11 7.42 -7.13
C ARG A 108 13.01 7.39 -6.07
N THR A 109 13.43 7.45 -4.81
CA THR A 109 12.56 7.50 -3.62
C THR A 109 13.11 8.51 -2.63
N TYR A 110 12.30 8.90 -1.64
CA TYR A 110 12.71 9.88 -0.63
C TYR A 110 13.92 9.45 0.19
N LEU A 111 14.09 8.14 0.39
CA LEU A 111 15.15 7.59 1.24
C LEU A 111 16.29 6.96 0.44
N GLY A 112 16.18 6.91 -0.90
CA GLY A 112 17.16 6.23 -1.75
C GLY A 112 17.17 4.71 -1.61
N TYR A 113 16.17 4.11 -0.97
CA TYR A 113 16.08 2.67 -0.68
C TYR A 113 15.09 1.94 -1.60
N ALA A 114 15.10 2.26 -2.89
CA ALA A 114 14.18 1.63 -3.84
C ALA A 114 14.42 0.12 -3.96
N GLU A 115 15.65 -0.34 -3.77
CA GLU A 115 16.05 -1.75 -3.71
C GLU A 115 15.43 -2.54 -2.54
N MET A 116 14.94 -1.84 -1.51
CA MET A 116 14.27 -2.46 -0.36
C MET A 116 12.77 -2.72 -0.62
N VAL A 117 12.18 -2.02 -1.58
CA VAL A 117 10.76 -2.12 -1.92
C VAL A 117 10.34 -3.53 -2.34
N PRO A 118 11.10 -4.27 -3.17
CA PRO A 118 10.79 -5.68 -3.48
C PRO A 118 10.60 -6.56 -2.25
N GLY A 119 11.45 -6.42 -1.23
CA GLY A 119 11.33 -7.19 0.00
C GLY A 119 10.06 -6.85 0.77
N ALA A 120 9.73 -5.56 0.85
CA ALA A 120 8.52 -5.09 1.51
C ALA A 120 7.24 -5.53 0.78
N LEU A 121 7.25 -5.55 -0.56
CA LEU A 121 6.11 -6.02 -1.36
C LEU A 121 5.85 -7.53 -1.19
N ARG A 122 6.91 -8.34 -1.15
CA ARG A 122 6.79 -9.77 -0.82
C ARG A 122 6.26 -9.99 0.59
N GLY A 123 6.82 -9.26 1.55
CA GLY A 123 6.40 -9.30 2.94
C GLY A 123 4.93 -8.92 3.09
N LEU A 124 4.50 -7.84 2.45
CA LEU A 124 3.10 -7.42 2.42
C LEU A 124 2.20 -8.51 1.82
N ALA A 125 2.57 -9.06 0.66
CA ALA A 125 1.75 -10.07 -0.01
C ALA A 125 1.60 -11.38 0.79
N THR A 126 2.58 -11.71 1.63
CA THR A 126 2.65 -12.97 2.38
C THR A 126 2.47 -12.83 3.89
N ALA A 127 2.13 -11.63 4.37
CA ALA A 127 2.03 -11.31 5.78
C ALA A 127 1.07 -12.28 6.50
N ALA A 128 1.54 -12.85 7.62
CA ALA A 128 0.79 -13.85 8.37
C ALA A 128 -0.36 -13.25 9.18
N ASP A 129 -0.23 -12.00 9.59
CA ASP A 129 -1.20 -11.27 10.41
C ASP A 129 -1.22 -9.77 10.10
N ASP A 130 -2.22 -9.08 10.66
CA ASP A 130 -2.45 -7.65 10.45
C ASP A 130 -1.27 -6.77 10.92
N ARG A 131 -0.52 -7.22 11.93
CA ARG A 131 0.62 -6.46 12.47
C ARG A 131 1.78 -6.51 11.50
N GLU A 132 2.08 -7.67 10.94
CA GLU A 132 3.11 -7.82 9.92
C GLU A 132 2.74 -7.08 8.63
N ALA A 133 1.47 -7.18 8.20
CA ALA A 133 0.97 -6.46 7.04
C ALA A 133 1.07 -4.94 7.23
N ALA A 134 0.66 -4.43 8.40
CA ALA A 134 0.78 -3.01 8.75
C ALA A 134 2.24 -2.54 8.80
N HIS A 135 3.16 -3.38 9.28
CA HIS A 135 4.59 -3.07 9.27
C HIS A 135 5.11 -2.87 7.84
N PHE A 136 4.83 -3.80 6.94
CA PHE A 136 5.26 -3.68 5.54
C PHE A 136 4.56 -2.54 4.80
N GLY A 137 3.27 -2.32 5.05
CA GLY A 137 2.52 -1.19 4.50
C GLY A 137 3.11 0.16 4.92
N ALA A 138 3.36 0.35 6.22
CA ALA A 138 3.99 1.56 6.74
C ALA A 138 5.41 1.76 6.21
N TRP A 139 6.16 0.68 5.99
CA TRP A 139 7.49 0.75 5.39
C TRP A 139 7.44 1.20 3.94
N ILE A 140 6.50 0.67 3.14
CA ILE A 140 6.26 1.10 1.77
C ILE A 140 5.85 2.57 1.73
N GLU A 141 4.88 2.99 2.55
CA GLU A 141 4.46 4.39 2.66
C GLU A 141 5.64 5.31 2.93
N ARG A 142 6.48 4.97 3.93
CA ARG A 142 7.64 5.77 4.32
C ARG A 142 8.69 5.92 3.20
N ILE A 143 8.82 4.93 2.33
CA ILE A 143 9.74 5.00 1.18
C ILE A 143 9.16 5.90 0.09
N LEU A 144 7.85 5.83 -0.14
CA LEU A 144 7.19 6.38 -1.32
C LEU A 144 6.60 7.78 -1.14
N LEU A 145 6.15 8.10 0.07
CA LEU A 145 5.36 9.28 0.37
C LEU A 145 6.06 10.13 1.43
N SER A 146 5.85 11.44 1.32
CA SER A 146 6.25 12.42 2.32
C SER A 146 5.24 13.55 2.40
N GLU A 147 5.44 14.51 3.30
CA GLU A 147 4.65 15.74 3.34
C GLU A 147 4.71 16.55 2.03
N ALA A 148 5.74 16.36 1.20
CA ALA A 148 5.90 17.04 -0.09
C ALA A 148 5.15 16.35 -1.24
N GLY A 149 4.63 15.13 -1.03
CA GLY A 149 3.88 14.37 -2.02
C GLY A 149 4.48 12.99 -2.35
N PRO A 150 4.12 12.42 -3.51
CA PRO A 150 4.63 11.12 -3.97
C PRO A 150 5.98 11.23 -4.69
N CYS A 151 6.78 10.15 -4.66
CA CYS A 151 7.99 10.01 -5.48
C CYS A 151 7.77 9.14 -6.74
N GLU A 152 8.78 9.09 -7.61
CA GLU A 152 8.82 8.26 -8.85
C GLU A 152 8.45 6.80 -8.59
N GLY A 153 8.85 6.22 -7.44
CA GLY A 153 8.52 4.84 -7.08
C GLY A 153 7.04 4.52 -6.87
N CYS A 154 6.14 5.51 -6.78
CA CYS A 154 4.72 5.26 -6.53
C CYS A 154 4.04 4.50 -7.67
N ALA A 155 4.33 4.81 -8.93
CA ALA A 155 3.71 4.15 -10.07
C ALA A 155 4.13 2.68 -10.22
N PRO A 156 5.44 2.34 -10.14
CA PRO A 156 5.89 0.95 -10.06
C PRO A 156 5.25 0.16 -8.93
N VAL A 157 5.21 0.72 -7.72
CA VAL A 157 4.64 0.04 -6.55
C VAL A 157 3.14 -0.18 -6.70
N ALA A 158 2.39 0.84 -7.11
CA ALA A 158 0.96 0.69 -7.38
C ALA A 158 0.69 -0.42 -8.41
N THR A 159 1.49 -0.47 -9.48
CA THR A 159 1.37 -1.51 -10.52
C THR A 159 1.57 -2.91 -9.94
N VAL A 160 2.62 -3.12 -9.15
CA VAL A 160 2.89 -4.42 -8.53
C VAL A 160 1.80 -4.81 -7.55
N ILE A 161 1.39 -3.89 -6.66
CA ILE A 161 0.38 -4.17 -5.65
C ILE A 161 -0.93 -4.58 -6.34
N VAL A 162 -1.41 -3.78 -7.31
CA VAL A 162 -2.67 -4.07 -8.02
C VAL A 162 -2.65 -5.46 -8.65
N ALA A 163 -1.56 -5.82 -9.33
CA ALA A 163 -1.44 -7.11 -9.97
C ALA A 163 -1.40 -8.27 -8.96
N ALA A 164 -0.81 -8.05 -7.78
CA ALA A 164 -0.68 -9.05 -6.73
C ALA A 164 -1.91 -9.20 -5.83
N LEU A 165 -2.84 -8.23 -5.78
CA LEU A 165 -4.03 -8.25 -4.90
C LEU A 165 -4.76 -9.60 -4.86
N PRO A 166 -5.04 -10.30 -5.98
CA PRO A 166 -5.77 -11.57 -5.95
C PRO A 166 -5.04 -12.74 -5.27
N GLU A 167 -3.73 -12.62 -5.03
CA GLU A 167 -2.89 -13.66 -4.45
C GLU A 167 -2.43 -13.37 -3.02
N MET A 168 -2.71 -12.18 -2.51
CA MET A 168 -2.28 -11.78 -1.17
C MET A 168 -3.02 -12.54 -0.07
N THR A 169 -2.38 -12.69 1.08
CA THR A 169 -3.07 -13.11 2.31
C THR A 169 -4.16 -12.08 2.69
N PRO A 170 -5.18 -12.45 3.47
CA PRO A 170 -6.21 -11.49 3.89
C PRO A 170 -5.64 -10.24 4.60
N ALA A 171 -4.67 -10.42 5.49
CA ALA A 171 -4.00 -9.31 6.18
C ALA A 171 -3.23 -8.41 5.19
N GLY A 172 -2.46 -9.04 4.29
CA GLY A 172 -1.73 -8.34 3.24
C GLY A 172 -2.62 -7.56 2.29
N HIS A 173 -3.76 -8.15 1.91
CA HIS A 173 -4.74 -7.58 1.01
C HIS A 173 -5.36 -6.29 1.57
N ALA A 174 -5.78 -6.30 2.85
CA ALA A 174 -6.32 -5.10 3.50
C ALA A 174 -5.29 -3.97 3.56
N ALA A 175 -4.07 -4.26 4.02
CA ALA A 175 -3.00 -3.26 4.08
C ALA A 175 -2.57 -2.75 2.69
N ALA A 176 -2.62 -3.61 1.66
CA ALA A 176 -2.34 -3.23 0.28
C ALA A 176 -3.38 -2.24 -0.28
N LEU A 177 -4.66 -2.46 -0.01
CA LEU A 177 -5.72 -1.52 -0.41
C LEU A 177 -5.55 -0.15 0.29
N ASP A 178 -5.15 -0.14 1.56
CA ASP A 178 -4.84 1.10 2.28
C ASP A 178 -3.66 1.84 1.65
N VAL A 179 -2.58 1.14 1.31
CA VAL A 179 -1.41 1.72 0.63
C VAL A 179 -1.80 2.28 -0.74
N LEU A 180 -2.63 1.56 -1.51
CA LEU A 180 -3.11 2.05 -2.80
C LEU A 180 -3.98 3.31 -2.66
N SER A 181 -4.84 3.36 -1.65
CA SER A 181 -5.66 4.55 -1.34
C SER A 181 -4.77 5.76 -1.02
N LEU A 182 -3.75 5.56 -0.19
CA LEU A 182 -2.74 6.58 0.12
C LEU A 182 -2.01 7.08 -1.13
N ILE A 183 -1.50 6.16 -1.96
CA ILE A 183 -0.80 6.50 -3.20
C ILE A 183 -1.71 7.26 -4.16
N ALA A 184 -2.97 6.84 -4.33
CA ALA A 184 -3.91 7.47 -5.25
C ALA A 184 -4.31 8.89 -4.82
N SER A 185 -4.45 9.10 -3.51
CA SER A 185 -4.82 10.38 -2.88
C SER A 185 -3.66 11.37 -2.75
N ALA A 186 -2.42 10.93 -2.97
CA ALA A 186 -1.25 11.79 -2.83
C ALA A 186 -1.31 12.98 -3.81
N GLU A 187 -1.07 14.18 -3.27
CA GLU A 187 -0.95 15.42 -4.02
C GLU A 187 0.47 15.99 -3.88
N ILE A 188 0.92 16.75 -4.88
CA ILE A 188 2.18 17.49 -4.82
C ILE A 188 1.90 18.82 -4.12
N SER A 189 2.37 18.94 -2.89
CA SER A 189 2.17 20.11 -2.01
C SER A 189 3.43 20.97 -1.86
N GLY A 190 4.59 20.47 -2.32
CA GLY A 190 5.89 21.14 -2.20
C GLY A 190 6.60 21.38 -3.55
N PRO A 191 7.72 22.13 -3.54
CA PRO A 191 8.55 22.29 -4.73
C PRO A 191 9.09 20.92 -5.18
N ALA A 192 9.15 20.71 -6.50
CA ALA A 192 9.71 19.49 -7.07
C ALA A 192 11.14 19.29 -6.54
N HIS A 193 11.35 18.23 -5.79
CA HIS A 193 12.64 17.91 -5.20
C HIS A 193 13.41 17.00 -6.16
N GLU A 194 14.54 17.43 -6.72
CA GLU A 194 15.27 16.64 -7.74
C GLU A 194 15.62 15.21 -7.30
N GLN A 195 15.68 14.98 -5.99
CA GLN A 195 15.97 13.67 -5.38
C GLN A 195 14.83 12.65 -5.51
N ILE A 196 13.59 13.06 -5.76
CA ILE A 196 12.41 12.14 -5.79
C ILE A 196 12.07 11.63 -7.19
N GLY A 197 12.84 12.06 -8.19
CA GLY A 197 12.64 11.72 -9.60
C GLY A 197 11.52 12.52 -10.27
N THR A 198 11.19 12.13 -11.49
CA THR A 198 10.10 12.74 -12.24
C THR A 198 8.79 12.09 -11.82
N VAL A 199 7.87 12.89 -11.27
CA VAL A 199 6.60 12.42 -10.73
C VAL A 199 5.47 12.82 -11.66
N ASP A 200 4.84 11.83 -12.31
CA ASP A 200 3.57 12.00 -13.02
C ASP A 200 2.43 11.41 -12.18
N VAL A 201 1.68 12.29 -11.52
CA VAL A 201 0.54 11.91 -10.69
C VAL A 201 -0.57 11.24 -11.50
N ALA A 202 -0.73 11.60 -12.78
CA ALA A 202 -1.71 10.95 -13.65
C ALA A 202 -1.26 9.53 -14.02
N GLU A 203 0.04 9.27 -14.15
CA GLU A 203 0.58 7.92 -14.30
C GLU A 203 0.32 7.06 -13.05
N ILE A 204 0.62 7.60 -11.86
CA ILE A 204 0.35 6.91 -10.58
C ILE A 204 -1.12 6.51 -10.48
N ARG A 205 -2.03 7.46 -10.72
CA ARG A 205 -3.47 7.21 -10.63
C ARG A 205 -3.96 6.23 -11.69
N ARG A 206 -3.40 6.27 -12.91
CA ARG A 206 -3.68 5.25 -13.94
C ARG A 206 -3.24 3.86 -13.50
N ALA A 207 -2.06 3.73 -12.87
CA ALA A 207 -1.59 2.46 -12.34
C ALA A 207 -2.57 1.91 -11.29
N VAL A 208 -2.99 2.73 -10.32
CA VAL A 208 -4.00 2.32 -9.32
C VAL A 208 -5.34 2.00 -9.98
N ALA A 209 -5.78 2.79 -10.96
CA ALA A 209 -7.05 2.58 -11.67
C ALA A 209 -7.12 1.24 -12.41
N THR A 210 -6.00 0.61 -12.76
CA THR A 210 -6.01 -0.75 -13.35
C THR A 210 -6.65 -1.79 -12.42
N GLY A 211 -6.64 -1.54 -11.10
CA GLY A 211 -7.26 -2.39 -10.09
C GLY A 211 -8.76 -2.13 -9.88
N PHE A 212 -9.35 -1.16 -10.58
CA PHE A 212 -10.75 -0.76 -10.38
C PHE A 212 -11.76 -1.92 -10.41
N PRO A 213 -11.68 -2.90 -11.34
CA PRO A 213 -12.56 -4.07 -11.32
C PRO A 213 -12.46 -4.89 -10.03
N HIS A 214 -11.28 -4.97 -9.42
CA HIS A 214 -11.05 -5.67 -8.17
C HIS A 214 -11.70 -4.95 -6.99
N TYR A 215 -11.56 -3.63 -6.90
CA TYR A 215 -12.20 -2.84 -5.83
C TYR A 215 -13.72 -2.94 -5.87
N LEU A 216 -14.31 -2.95 -7.08
CA LEU A 216 -15.73 -3.20 -7.24
C LEU A 216 -16.14 -4.61 -6.79
N ALA A 217 -15.29 -5.62 -7.01
CA ALA A 217 -15.55 -6.99 -6.57
C ALA A 217 -15.53 -7.09 -5.04
N VAL A 218 -14.56 -6.45 -4.38
CA VAL A 218 -14.48 -6.36 -2.91
C VAL A 218 -15.73 -5.70 -2.34
N LEU A 219 -16.17 -4.57 -2.89
CA LEU A 219 -17.39 -3.87 -2.42
C LEU A 219 -18.68 -4.67 -2.61
N ARG A 220 -18.73 -5.57 -3.61
CA ARG A 220 -19.92 -6.39 -3.88
C ARG A 220 -19.94 -7.70 -3.10
N SER A 221 -18.86 -8.02 -2.39
CA SER A 221 -18.73 -9.26 -1.65
C SER A 221 -19.25 -9.06 -0.23
N ASP A 222 -20.26 -9.84 0.14
CA ASP A 222 -20.88 -9.79 1.48
C ASP A 222 -19.92 -10.25 2.60
N SER A 223 -18.81 -10.90 2.25
CA SER A 223 -17.81 -11.39 3.20
C SER A 223 -16.58 -10.48 3.35
N SER A 224 -16.54 -9.35 2.64
CA SER A 224 -15.39 -8.44 2.70
C SER A 224 -15.28 -7.78 4.08
N PRO A 225 -14.09 -7.76 4.70
CA PRO A 225 -13.86 -7.04 5.95
C PRO A 225 -14.16 -5.55 5.82
N THR A 226 -14.72 -4.93 6.86
CA THR A 226 -15.05 -3.49 6.88
C THR A 226 -13.84 -2.59 6.55
N ALA A 227 -12.64 -2.98 6.99
CA ALA A 227 -11.42 -2.25 6.67
C ALA A 227 -11.17 -2.16 5.15
N GLU A 228 -11.29 -3.27 4.43
CA GLU A 228 -11.12 -3.30 2.96
C GLU A 228 -12.20 -2.47 2.24
N LEU A 229 -13.43 -2.51 2.77
CA LEU A 229 -14.52 -1.71 2.23
C LEU A 229 -14.26 -0.20 2.37
N HIS A 230 -13.70 0.25 3.51
CA HIS A 230 -13.27 1.65 3.68
C HIS A 230 -12.26 2.06 2.61
N SER A 231 -11.19 1.29 2.44
CA SER A 231 -10.14 1.58 1.46
C SER A 231 -10.69 1.57 0.03
N CYS A 232 -11.61 0.65 -0.28
CA CYS A 232 -12.26 0.60 -1.59
C CYS A 232 -13.18 1.80 -1.84
N VAL A 233 -13.93 2.28 -0.83
CA VAL A 233 -14.75 3.51 -0.97
C VAL A 233 -13.83 4.70 -1.29
N ASP A 234 -12.73 4.87 -0.55
CA ASP A 234 -11.77 5.96 -0.78
C ASP A 234 -11.10 5.85 -2.16
N LEU A 235 -10.74 4.63 -2.59
CA LEU A 235 -10.20 4.38 -3.93
C LEU A 235 -11.21 4.74 -5.02
N LEU A 236 -12.47 4.34 -4.89
CA LEU A 236 -13.51 4.68 -5.85
C LEU A 236 -13.72 6.19 -5.94
N ASP A 237 -13.73 6.89 -4.81
CA ASP A 237 -13.89 8.34 -4.73
C ASP A 237 -12.76 9.05 -5.48
N VAL A 238 -11.51 8.80 -5.08
CA VAL A 238 -10.33 9.44 -5.67
C VAL A 238 -10.23 9.10 -7.16
N LEU A 239 -10.38 7.83 -7.55
CA LEU A 239 -10.24 7.44 -8.95
C LEU A 239 -11.34 8.03 -9.82
N ALA A 240 -12.60 8.02 -9.37
CA ALA A 240 -13.70 8.62 -10.12
C ALA A 240 -13.68 10.15 -10.12
N PHE A 241 -13.02 10.76 -9.13
CA PHE A 241 -12.75 12.20 -9.10
C PHE A 241 -11.82 12.62 -10.25
N TYR A 242 -10.75 11.85 -10.49
CA TYR A 242 -9.75 12.17 -11.53
C TYR A 242 -10.06 11.57 -12.90
N ASP A 243 -10.68 10.38 -12.97
CA ASP A 243 -11.19 9.77 -14.19
C ASP A 243 -12.71 9.62 -14.11
N ARG A 244 -13.41 10.62 -14.66
CA ARG A 244 -14.87 10.70 -14.61
C ARG A 244 -15.56 9.57 -15.37
N SER A 245 -14.86 8.84 -16.24
CA SER A 245 -15.43 7.67 -16.90
C SER A 245 -15.74 6.53 -15.92
N LEU A 246 -15.10 6.52 -14.74
CA LEU A 246 -15.29 5.51 -13.69
C LEU A 246 -16.48 5.82 -12.77
N ALA A 247 -16.96 7.07 -12.74
CA ALA A 247 -17.99 7.53 -11.81
C ALA A 247 -19.31 6.74 -11.89
N PRO A 248 -19.87 6.40 -13.08
CA PRO A 248 -21.12 5.64 -13.15
C PRO A 248 -21.03 4.26 -12.48
N ALA A 249 -19.90 3.57 -12.66
CA ALA A 249 -19.66 2.27 -12.06
C ALA A 249 -19.46 2.38 -10.53
N ALA A 250 -18.70 3.39 -10.08
CA ALA A 250 -18.50 3.66 -8.67
C ALA A 250 -19.82 3.97 -7.95
N ILE A 251 -20.61 4.91 -8.48
CA ILE A 251 -21.93 5.28 -7.94
C ILE A 251 -22.85 4.06 -7.82
N THR A 252 -22.87 3.20 -8.85
CA THR A 252 -23.71 2.00 -8.86
C THR A 252 -23.31 1.04 -7.74
N ALA A 253 -22.00 0.81 -7.56
CA ALA A 253 -21.51 -0.08 -6.51
C ALA A 253 -21.76 0.48 -5.10
N LEU A 254 -21.50 1.77 -4.89
CA LEU A 254 -21.72 2.44 -3.60
C LEU A 254 -23.20 2.43 -3.19
N LYS A 255 -24.12 2.65 -4.14
CA LYS A 255 -25.56 2.52 -3.88
C LYS A 255 -25.97 1.10 -3.51
N ALA A 256 -25.36 0.09 -4.12
CA ALA A 256 -25.64 -1.31 -3.79
C ALA A 256 -25.20 -1.65 -2.36
N VAL A 257 -23.97 -1.26 -1.99
CA VAL A 257 -23.45 -1.41 -0.61
C VAL A 257 -24.38 -0.72 0.40
N ARG A 258 -24.80 0.52 0.10
CA ARG A 258 -25.70 1.29 0.97
C ARG A 258 -27.05 0.63 1.17
N THR A 259 -27.57 -0.05 0.15
CA THR A 259 -28.90 -0.68 0.16
C THR A 259 -28.88 -2.03 0.89
N ASN A 260 -27.77 -2.76 0.82
CA ASN A 260 -27.65 -4.09 1.40
C ASN A 260 -27.36 -4.08 2.92
N ASP A 261 -27.11 -2.89 3.50
CA ASP A 261 -26.85 -2.66 4.94
C ASP A 261 -25.74 -3.55 5.55
N HIS A 262 -24.86 -4.10 4.72
CA HIS A 262 -23.78 -4.99 5.19
C HIS A 262 -22.59 -4.22 5.80
N ALA A 263 -22.63 -2.88 5.79
CA ALA A 263 -21.57 -2.03 6.33
C ALA A 263 -22.15 -0.70 6.86
N PRO A 264 -22.92 -0.73 7.98
CA PRO A 264 -23.59 0.46 8.51
C PRO A 264 -22.60 1.59 8.85
N ASP A 265 -21.40 1.23 9.31
CA ASP A 265 -20.33 2.17 9.67
C ASP A 265 -19.79 2.96 8.46
N LEU A 266 -20.00 2.47 7.24
CA LEU A 266 -19.60 3.14 6.00
C LEU A 266 -20.63 4.14 5.48
N THR A 267 -21.83 4.16 6.05
CA THR A 267 -22.95 5.00 5.60
C THR A 267 -22.52 6.43 5.30
N VAL A 268 -21.86 7.08 6.27
CA VAL A 268 -21.44 8.48 6.14
C VAL A 268 -20.35 8.63 5.08
N ALA A 269 -19.42 7.68 4.98
CA ALA A 269 -18.38 7.71 3.97
C ALA A 269 -18.98 7.62 2.56
N ILE A 270 -19.88 6.65 2.36
CA ILE A 270 -20.58 6.38 1.10
C ILE A 270 -21.46 7.56 0.69
N ASP A 271 -22.28 8.10 1.60
CA ASP A 271 -23.22 9.17 1.27
C ASP A 271 -22.48 10.45 0.84
N ASN A 272 -21.34 10.75 1.50
CA ASN A 272 -20.46 11.85 1.10
C ASN A 272 -19.82 11.60 -0.28
N THR A 273 -19.26 10.41 -0.53
CA THR A 273 -18.66 10.08 -1.83
C THR A 273 -19.70 10.13 -2.95
N LEU A 274 -20.92 9.65 -2.71
CA LEU A 274 -22.02 9.76 -3.67
C LEU A 274 -22.37 11.21 -3.98
N THR A 275 -22.32 12.09 -2.99
CA THR A 275 -22.54 13.54 -3.17
C THR A 275 -21.41 14.15 -4.00
N ASP A 276 -20.16 13.88 -3.64
CA ASP A 276 -18.99 14.43 -4.34
C ASP A 276 -18.93 13.96 -5.81
N LEU A 277 -19.35 12.72 -6.11
CA LEU A 277 -19.43 12.20 -7.47
C LEU A 277 -20.63 12.71 -8.28
N ALA A 278 -21.69 13.19 -7.63
CA ALA A 278 -22.86 13.76 -8.30
C ALA A 278 -22.66 15.25 -8.66
N ASP A 279 -21.88 15.97 -7.85
CA ASP A 279 -21.65 17.41 -7.98
C ASP A 279 -20.47 17.79 -8.90
N SER A 280 -19.79 16.78 -9.48
CA SER A 280 -18.58 16.94 -10.28
C SER A 280 -18.81 16.78 -11.78
#